data_AF-A0A8J5JZF9-F1
#
_entry.id   AF-A0A8J5JZF9-F1
#
_cell.length_a   1.000
_cell.length_b   1.000
_cell.length_c   1.000
_cell.angle_alpha   90.00
_cell.angle_beta   90.00
_cell.angle_gamma   90.00
#
_symmetry.space_group_name_H-M   'P 1'
#
loop_
_entity.id
_entity.type
_entity.pdbx_description
1 polymer ?
#
loop_
_entity_poly.entity_id
_entity_poly.type
_entity_poly.pdbx_seq_one_letter_code
_entity_poly.pdbx_strand_id
1 'polypeptide(L)'
;MTDQVWGMAYKISEEDQEKVMAHLDHREKDGYHRADSNPFYTGPTNEDTIADIIASAVGPSGPNSEYLFQLAEAMRVVGASDTHLFSIETKVKNSLGVCSNK
;
A
#
# COMPACT_ATOMS: atom_id res chain seq x y z
N MET A 1 -7.90 9.57 -15.94
CA MET A 1 -7.07 9.21 -14.77
C MET A 1 -5.82 10.04 -14.86
N THR A 2 -5.38 10.61 -13.74
CA THR A 2 -4.12 11.36 -13.65
C THR A 2 -3.02 10.39 -13.24
N ASP A 3 -1.89 10.36 -13.95
CA ASP A 3 -0.71 9.53 -13.62
C ASP A 3 0.09 10.09 -12.43
N GLN A 4 -0.61 10.71 -11.47
CA GLN A 4 -0.01 11.36 -10.31
C GLN A 4 -0.06 10.40 -9.12
N VAL A 5 1.07 10.27 -8.43
CA VAL A 5 1.20 9.51 -7.18
C VAL A 5 1.71 10.43 -6.10
N TRP A 6 1.11 10.34 -4.91
CA TRP A 6 1.53 11.09 -3.73
C TRP A 6 2.45 10.25 -2.86
N GLY A 7 3.43 10.88 -2.22
CA GLY A 7 4.39 10.19 -1.36
C GLY A 7 5.13 11.15 -0.43
N MET A 8 6.02 10.60 0.38
CA MET A 8 6.85 11.35 1.31
C MET A 8 8.32 11.02 1.11
N ALA A 9 9.15 12.05 1.09
CA ALA A 9 10.60 11.91 1.07
C ALA A 9 11.16 12.14 2.48
N TYR A 10 11.96 11.19 2.97
CA TYR A 10 12.63 11.28 4.26
C TYR A 10 14.11 11.56 4.06
N LYS A 11 14.65 12.54 4.80
CA LYS A 11 16.09 12.75 4.89
C LYS A 11 16.66 11.87 6.00
N ILE A 12 17.62 11.03 5.65
CA ILE A 12 18.33 10.15 6.60
C ILE A 12 19.63 10.85 7.02
N SER A 13 19.99 10.73 8.30
CA SER A 13 21.28 11.22 8.81
C SER A 13 22.44 10.40 8.21
N GLU A 14 23.64 10.97 8.11
CA GLU A 14 24.80 10.22 7.61
C GLU A 14 25.16 9.03 8.51
N GLU A 15 24.94 9.17 9.83
CA GLU A 15 25.22 8.14 10.83
C GLU A 15 24.28 6.92 10.71
N ASP A 16 23.02 7.13 10.35
CA ASP A 16 22.02 6.06 10.25
C ASP A 16 21.90 5.48 8.83
N GLN A 17 22.57 6.06 7.83
CA GLN A 17 22.38 5.73 6.43
C GLN A 17 22.61 4.25 6.14
N GLU A 18 23.72 3.67 6.60
CA GLU A 18 24.05 2.26 6.34
C GLU A 18 23.01 1.32 6.96
N LYS A 19 22.59 1.60 8.20
CA LYS A 19 21.60 0.80 8.94
C LYS A 19 20.22 0.89 8.28
N VAL A 20 19.79 2.08 7.88
CA VAL A 20 18.48 2.29 7.25
C VAL A 20 18.46 1.62 5.87
N MET A 21 19.52 1.75 5.08
CA MET A 21 19.60 1.09 3.76
C MET A 21 19.57 -0.43 3.90
N ALA A 22 20.34 -1.01 4.82
CA ALA A 22 20.32 -2.46 5.07
C ALA A 22 18.92 -2.96 5.49
N HIS A 23 18.18 -2.16 6.24
CA HIS A 23 16.79 -2.48 6.61
C HIS A 23 15.83 -2.40 5.42
N LEU A 24 15.95 -1.36 4.58
CA LEU A 24 15.13 -1.20 3.37
C LEU A 24 15.37 -2.32 2.37
N ASP A 25 16.63 -2.70 2.13
CA ASP A 25 17.00 -3.81 1.25
C ASP A 25 16.34 -5.13 1.70
N HIS A 26 16.30 -5.39 3.01
CA HIS A 26 15.63 -6.57 3.54
C HIS A 26 14.11 -6.54 3.32
N ARG A 27 13.49 -5.36 3.38
CA ARG A 27 12.05 -5.18 3.23
C ARG A 27 11.61 -5.25 1.76
N GLU A 28 12.45 -4.79 0.84
CA GLU A 28 12.13 -4.64 -0.59
C GLU A 28 12.51 -5.87 -1.45
N LYS A 29 13.04 -6.93 -0.84
CA LYS A 29 13.52 -8.16 -1.50
C LYS A 29 12.50 -8.90 -2.38
N ASP A 30 11.19 -8.68 -2.20
CA ASP A 30 10.11 -9.38 -2.92
C ASP A 30 9.76 -8.71 -4.27
N GLY A 31 10.78 -8.47 -5.09
CA GLY A 31 10.61 -8.03 -6.48
C GLY A 31 10.67 -6.51 -6.72
N TYR A 32 11.02 -5.70 -5.71
CA TYR A 32 11.30 -4.28 -5.91
C TYR A 32 12.75 -4.10 -6.40
N HIS A 33 12.97 -4.38 -7.67
CA HIS A 33 14.20 -4.01 -8.39
C HIS A 33 13.83 -3.44 -9.75
N ARG A 34 14.72 -2.66 -10.37
CA ARG A 34 14.52 -2.20 -11.74
C ARG A 34 14.58 -3.41 -12.67
N ALA A 35 13.43 -3.87 -13.15
CA ALA A 35 13.31 -4.96 -14.11
C ALA A 35 12.23 -4.65 -15.14
N ASP A 36 12.42 -5.16 -16.35
CA ASP A 36 11.45 -5.02 -17.45
C ASP A 36 10.17 -5.84 -17.21
N SER A 37 10.19 -6.77 -16.26
CA SER A 37 9.00 -7.50 -15.81
C SER A 37 9.12 -7.92 -14.34
N ASN A 38 8.00 -7.90 -13.62
CA ASN A 38 7.90 -8.34 -12.23
C ASN A 38 7.07 -9.64 -12.17
N PRO A 39 7.63 -10.79 -11.74
CA PRO A 39 6.89 -12.05 -11.66
C PRO A 39 5.73 -12.03 -10.65
N PHE A 40 5.71 -11.05 -9.75
CA PHE A 40 4.62 -10.84 -8.78
C PHE A 40 3.51 -9.94 -9.32
N TYR A 41 3.66 -9.36 -10.51
CA TYR A 41 2.61 -8.57 -11.13
C TYR A 41 1.51 -9.50 -11.68
N THR A 42 0.32 -9.43 -11.08
CA THR A 42 -0.83 -10.28 -11.45
C THR A 42 -1.67 -9.71 -12.59
N GLY A 43 -1.21 -8.66 -13.27
CA GLY A 43 -1.99 -7.96 -14.28
C GLY A 43 -3.01 -6.98 -13.69
N PRO A 44 -3.63 -6.14 -14.54
CA PRO A 44 -4.73 -5.30 -14.12
C PRO A 44 -5.93 -6.19 -13.76
N THR A 45 -6.57 -5.90 -12.63
CA THR A 45 -7.81 -6.56 -12.21
C THR A 45 -8.81 -5.52 -11.72
N ASN A 46 -10.08 -5.91 -11.54
CA ASN A 46 -11.11 -5.00 -11.07
C ASN A 46 -10.98 -4.76 -9.56
N GLU A 47 -11.49 -3.61 -9.09
CA GLU A 47 -11.37 -3.20 -7.69
C GLU A 47 -12.06 -4.14 -6.70
N ASP A 48 -13.11 -4.87 -7.13
CA ASP A 48 -13.79 -5.84 -6.26
C ASP A 48 -12.90 -7.05 -5.99
N THR A 49 -12.19 -7.54 -7.01
CA THR A 49 -11.21 -8.62 -6.86
C THR A 49 -10.04 -8.19 -5.98
N ILE A 50 -9.56 -6.95 -6.13
CA ILE A 50 -8.54 -6.37 -5.25
C ILE A 50 -9.06 -6.35 -3.81
N ALA A 51 -10.28 -5.87 -3.60
CA ALA A 51 -10.87 -5.75 -2.27
C ALA A 51 -11.03 -7.11 -1.58
N ASP A 52 -11.48 -8.15 -2.29
CA ASP A 52 -11.64 -9.50 -1.74
C ASP A 52 -10.30 -10.12 -1.34
N ILE A 53 -9.25 -9.90 -2.15
CA ILE A 53 -7.89 -10.34 -1.81
C ILE A 53 -7.39 -9.62 -0.57
N ILE A 54 -7.51 -8.29 -0.51
CA ILE A 54 -7.05 -7.50 0.63
C ILE A 54 -7.80 -7.88 1.91
N ALA A 55 -9.12 -8.09 1.82
CA ALA A 55 -9.96 -8.45 2.96
C ALA A 55 -9.59 -9.82 3.55
N SER A 56 -9.12 -10.77 2.73
CA SER A 56 -8.81 -12.15 3.15
C SER A 56 -7.33 -12.42 3.44
N ALA A 57 -6.41 -11.63 2.87
CA ALA A 57 -4.98 -11.88 2.97
C ALA A 57 -4.38 -11.47 4.33
N VAL A 58 -3.55 -12.35 4.90
CA VAL A 58 -2.79 -12.12 6.14
C VAL A 58 -1.36 -12.60 5.96
N GLY A 59 -0.39 -11.75 6.28
CA GLY A 59 1.03 -12.08 6.24
C GLY A 59 1.69 -12.01 7.62
N PRO A 60 3.02 -12.23 7.71
CA PRO A 60 3.78 -12.11 8.96
C PRO A 60 3.69 -10.73 9.62
N SER A 61 3.42 -9.69 8.83
CA SER A 61 3.25 -8.30 9.29
C SER A 61 1.81 -7.95 9.69
N GLY A 62 0.87 -8.89 9.61
CA GLY A 62 -0.54 -8.68 9.93
C GLY A 62 -1.48 -8.75 8.72
N PRO A 63 -2.77 -8.38 8.90
CA PRO A 63 -3.77 -8.37 7.84
C PRO A 63 -3.46 -7.32 6.77
N ASN A 64 -3.69 -7.65 5.50
CA ASN A 64 -3.47 -6.72 4.40
C ASN A 64 -4.46 -5.52 4.46
N SER A 65 -5.65 -5.72 5.03
CA SER A 65 -6.61 -4.65 5.28
C SER A 65 -6.07 -3.57 6.23
N GLU A 66 -5.26 -3.95 7.22
CA GLU A 66 -4.64 -3.00 8.14
C GLU A 66 -3.64 -2.10 7.41
N TYR A 67 -2.82 -2.68 6.53
CA TYR A 67 -1.91 -1.91 5.66
C TYR A 67 -2.67 -0.89 4.80
N LEU A 68 -3.75 -1.31 4.15
CA LEU A 68 -4.57 -0.43 3.31
C LEU A 68 -5.14 0.75 4.13
N PHE A 69 -5.67 0.49 5.33
CA PHE A 69 -6.28 1.53 6.16
C PHE A 69 -5.24 2.52 6.71
N GLN A 70 -4.07 2.03 7.12
CA GLN A 70 -2.97 2.91 7.54
C GLN A 70 -2.48 3.79 6.39
N LEU A 71 -2.37 3.24 5.18
CA LEU A 71 -1.99 4.00 3.99
C LEU A 71 -3.03 5.07 3.64
N ALA A 72 -4.31 4.71 3.61
CA ALA A 72 -5.40 5.64 3.34
C ALA A 72 -5.40 6.80 4.35
N GLU A 73 -5.18 6.51 5.64
CA GLU A 73 -5.09 7.54 6.67
C GLU A 73 -3.87 8.45 6.49
N ALA A 74 -2.69 7.87 6.24
CA ALA A 74 -1.49 8.65 5.97
C ALA A 74 -1.67 9.60 4.77
N MET A 75 -2.34 9.13 3.70
CA MET A 75 -2.66 9.94 2.53
C MET A 75 -3.63 11.10 2.85
N ARG A 76 -4.62 10.88 3.72
CA ARG A 76 -5.49 11.97 4.19
C ARG A 76 -4.72 13.01 4.99
N VAL A 77 -3.83 12.58 5.88
CA VAL A 77 -3.01 13.49 6.72
C VAL A 77 -2.15 14.43 5.87
N VAL A 78 -1.60 13.94 4.76
CA VAL A 78 -0.80 14.77 3.84
C VAL A 78 -1.64 15.54 2.81
N GLY A 79 -2.98 15.44 2.87
CA GLY A 79 -3.90 16.12 1.95
C GLY A 79 -3.87 15.56 0.52
N ALA A 80 -3.42 14.32 0.34
CA ALA A 80 -3.36 13.68 -0.97
C ALA A 80 -4.76 13.32 -1.48
N SER A 81 -4.99 13.56 -2.77
CA SER A 81 -6.19 13.13 -3.48
C SER A 81 -5.88 11.87 -4.29
N ASP A 82 -6.29 10.71 -3.77
CA ASP A 82 -6.14 9.42 -4.45
C ASP A 82 -7.49 8.68 -4.53
N THR A 83 -8.20 8.90 -5.63
CA THR A 83 -9.55 8.34 -5.84
C THR A 83 -9.54 6.81 -5.85
N HIS A 84 -8.49 6.19 -6.41
CA HIS A 84 -8.43 4.73 -6.53
C HIS A 84 -8.20 4.08 -5.17
N LEU A 85 -7.26 4.61 -4.38
CA LEU A 85 -6.99 4.15 -3.02
C LEU A 85 -8.26 4.22 -2.15
N PHE A 86 -8.99 5.33 -2.17
CA PHE A 86 -10.21 5.49 -1.37
C PHE A 86 -11.38 4.64 -1.88
N SER A 87 -11.44 4.34 -3.18
CA SER A 87 -12.41 3.39 -3.74
C SER A 87 -12.17 1.96 -3.21
N ILE A 88 -10.91 1.50 -3.26
CA ILE A 88 -10.52 0.18 -2.75
C ILE A 88 -10.78 0.10 -1.24
N GLU A 89 -10.41 1.13 -0.46
CA GLU A 89 -10.68 1.19 0.97
C GLU A 89 -12.17 1.00 1.29
N THR A 90 -13.05 1.68 0.56
CA THR A 90 -14.51 1.57 0.72
C THR A 90 -14.98 0.14 0.44
N LYS A 91 -14.49 -0.46 -0.65
CA LYS A 91 -14.83 -1.84 -1.02
C LYS A 91 -14.35 -2.85 0.02
N VAL A 92 -13.13 -2.71 0.54
CA VAL A 92 -12.60 -3.58 1.61
C VAL A 92 -13.41 -3.45 2.90
N LYS A 93 -13.80 -2.23 3.31
CA LYS A 93 -14.69 -2.03 4.47
C LYS A 93 -16.02 -2.75 4.31
N ASN A 94 -16.61 -2.68 3.11
CA ASN A 94 -17.85 -3.40 2.80
C ASN A 94 -17.67 -4.92 2.86
N SER A 95 -16.60 -5.48 2.26
CA SER A 95 -16.31 -6.91 2.31
C SER A 95 -16.07 -7.42 3.74
N LEU A 96 -15.51 -6.59 4.62
CA LEU A 96 -15.27 -6.92 6.03
C LEU A 96 -16.48 -6.67 6.96
N GLY A 97 -17.58 -6.12 6.43
CA GLY A 97 -18.75 -5.75 7.24
C GLY A 97 -18.50 -4.61 8.24
N VAL A 98 -17.43 -3.84 8.03
CA VAL A 98 -17.07 -2.69 8.88
C VAL A 98 -17.79 -1.47 8.30
N CYS A 99 -19.06 -1.28 8.68
CA CYS A 99 -19.81 -0.09 8.30
C CYS A 99 -19.03 1.17 8.68
N SER A 100 -18.85 2.10 7.73
CA SER A 100 -18.38 3.45 8.06
C SER A 100 -19.43 4.10 8.96
N ASN A 101 -19.12 4.27 10.25
CA ASN A 101 -19.97 5.05 11.14
C ASN A 101 -20.10 6.46 10.55
N LYS A 102 -21.35 6.82 10.26
CA LYS A 102 -21.77 8.12 9.76
C LYS A 102 -21.71 9.16 10.87
#